data_AF-A0A1G0SXJ3-F1
#
_entry.id   AF-A0A1G0SXJ3-F1
#
_cell.length_a   1.000
_cell.length_b   1.000
_cell.length_c   1.000
_cell.angle_alpha   90.00
_cell.angle_beta   90.00
_cell.angle_gamma   90.00
#
_symmetry.space_group_name_H-M   'P 1'
#
loop_
_entity.id
_entity.type
_entity.pdbx_description
1 polymer ?
#
loop_
_entity_poly.entity_id
_entity_poly.type
_entity_poly.pdbx_seq_one_letter_code
_entity_poly.pdbx_strand_id
1 'polypeptide(L)'
;VSQFLIDSFLRLGEDAPVYAEKLNTMVRNTAVSIGIKSPSLTKFSIQDIISKIDYKILAGGVFTSTFNVMGNLLFLLFFFIFVVTGHKNIYEAFKKRFVLRRVRPELKKIKKHYQEKVPINQDQTQSFDEKLEHEKSEKELQLSDTFNKITKQIQHYLIAKISINLAAGVVVGITAYLFGLDFALILGLFTFLFNFIPTIGSAIALILPVLLSLIQFDSLGSTIAVAVVIGILQTLFFNVIEPMVMGKRLNLNPLVILIAVLIWGYIWGIIGMLLAVPLTAIIKIIISNSKSKNLIFLNDIMSED
;
A
#
# COMPACT_ATOMS: atom_id res chain seq x y z
N VAL A 1 18.51 -16.46 -9.87
CA VAL A 1 17.94 -15.14 -9.49
C VAL A 1 18.66 -14.53 -8.29
N SER A 2 18.84 -15.24 -7.17
CA SER A 2 19.53 -14.66 -5.99
C SER A 2 21.00 -14.28 -6.26
N GLN A 3 21.79 -15.13 -6.92
CA GLN A 3 23.16 -14.79 -7.32
C GLN A 3 23.20 -13.56 -8.21
N PHE A 4 22.38 -13.54 -9.27
CA PHE A 4 22.30 -12.40 -10.19
C PHE A 4 21.89 -11.08 -9.49
N LEU A 5 21.01 -11.14 -8.48
CA LEU A 5 20.69 -9.99 -7.62
C LEU A 5 21.89 -9.56 -6.78
N ILE A 6 22.56 -10.50 -6.11
CA ILE A 6 23.74 -10.23 -5.29
C ILE A 6 24.83 -9.59 -6.17
N ASP A 7 25.11 -10.17 -7.34
CA ASP A 7 26.10 -9.66 -8.29
C ASP A 7 25.74 -8.25 -8.76
N SER A 8 24.46 -7.97 -9.02
CA SER A 8 24.01 -6.62 -9.38
C SER A 8 24.26 -5.62 -8.23
N PHE A 9 24.01 -6.02 -6.99
CA PHE A 9 24.23 -5.16 -5.82
C PHE A 9 25.71 -4.94 -5.54
N LEU A 10 26.54 -5.97 -5.71
CA LEU A 10 27.99 -5.86 -5.58
C LEU A 10 28.56 -4.92 -6.64
N ARG A 11 28.18 -5.11 -7.90
CA ARG A 11 28.58 -4.21 -9.00
C ARG A 11 28.14 -2.77 -8.76
N LEU A 12 26.94 -2.56 -8.21
CA LEU A 12 26.46 -1.22 -7.86
C LEU A 12 27.38 -0.57 -6.80
N GLY A 13 27.84 -1.34 -5.82
CA GLY A 13 28.80 -0.87 -4.82
C GLY A 13 30.19 -0.58 -5.41
N GLU A 14 30.67 -1.44 -6.30
CA GLU A 14 31.97 -1.30 -6.97
C GLU A 14 32.00 -0.10 -7.92
N ASP A 15 30.94 0.11 -8.70
CA ASP A 15 30.86 1.16 -9.70
C ASP A 15 30.41 2.52 -9.11
N ALA A 16 29.88 2.55 -7.89
CA ALA A 16 29.38 3.78 -7.25
C ALA A 16 30.37 4.98 -7.28
N PRO A 17 31.70 4.81 -7.04
CA PRO A 17 32.65 5.91 -7.15
C PRO A 17 32.76 6.48 -8.57
N VAL A 18 32.63 5.63 -9.59
CA VAL A 18 32.66 6.03 -11.01
C VAL A 18 31.44 6.89 -11.34
N TYR A 19 30.25 6.44 -10.91
CA TYR A 19 29.01 7.20 -11.05
C TYR A 19 29.06 8.55 -10.32
N ALA A 20 29.66 8.59 -9.13
CA ALA A 20 29.84 9.82 -8.37
C ALA A 20 30.72 10.84 -9.13
N GLU A 21 31.81 10.39 -9.76
CA GLU A 21 32.69 11.29 -10.51
C GLU A 21 32.07 11.76 -11.84
N LYS A 22 31.32 10.89 -12.53
CA LYS A 22 30.52 11.31 -13.69
C LYS A 22 29.50 12.38 -13.32
N LEU A 23 28.82 12.24 -12.18
CA LEU A 23 27.89 13.26 -11.71
C LEU A 23 28.61 14.58 -11.39
N ASN A 24 29.77 14.51 -10.72
CA ASN A 24 30.57 15.70 -10.44
C ASN A 24 30.94 16.47 -11.70
N THR A 25 31.47 15.76 -12.70
CA THR A 25 31.88 16.36 -13.97
C THR A 25 30.69 16.93 -14.73
N MET A 26 29.57 16.21 -14.80
CA MET A 26 28.34 16.68 -15.45
C MET A 26 27.81 17.99 -14.84
N VAL A 27 27.69 18.07 -13.50
CA VAL A 27 27.19 19.28 -12.84
C VAL A 27 28.13 20.46 -13.07
N ARG A 28 29.44 20.25 -12.93
CA ARG A 28 30.46 21.29 -13.17
C ARG A 28 30.43 21.79 -14.62
N ASN A 29 30.45 20.87 -15.59
CA ASN A 29 30.45 21.19 -17.01
C ASN A 29 29.16 21.92 -17.42
N THR A 30 28.01 21.45 -16.92
CA THR A 30 26.72 22.11 -17.17
C THR A 30 26.69 23.51 -16.59
N ALA A 31 27.16 23.70 -15.35
CA ALA A 31 27.22 25.03 -14.72
C ALA A 31 28.09 26.01 -15.52
N VAL A 32 29.26 25.55 -15.97
CA VAL A 32 30.15 26.34 -16.82
C VAL A 32 29.49 26.66 -18.17
N SER A 33 28.84 25.67 -18.81
CA SER A 33 28.22 25.84 -20.12
C SER A 33 27.03 26.82 -20.12
N ILE A 34 26.27 26.88 -19.02
CA ILE A 34 25.11 27.77 -18.85
C ILE A 34 25.53 29.14 -18.27
N GLY A 35 26.83 29.33 -18.00
CA GLY A 35 27.37 30.61 -17.49
C GLY A 35 27.10 30.86 -16.00
N ILE A 36 26.77 29.80 -15.24
CA ILE A 36 26.55 29.90 -13.79
C ILE A 36 27.90 30.02 -13.09
N LYS A 37 28.13 31.15 -12.40
CA LYS A 37 29.38 31.45 -11.69
C LYS A 37 29.39 31.02 -10.22
N SER A 38 28.33 30.38 -9.72
CA SER A 38 28.25 30.03 -8.29
C SER A 38 29.29 28.95 -7.94
N PRO A 39 30.10 29.14 -6.87
CA PRO A 39 31.08 28.14 -6.43
C PRO A 39 30.47 26.78 -6.11
N SER A 40 29.21 26.76 -5.63
CA SER A 40 28.48 25.55 -5.27
C SER A 40 28.24 24.60 -6.46
N LEU A 41 28.14 25.12 -7.69
CA LEU A 41 27.90 24.33 -8.90
C LEU A 41 29.18 24.12 -9.72
N THR A 42 30.04 25.14 -9.78
CA THR A 42 31.33 25.08 -10.51
C THR A 42 32.40 24.24 -9.80
N LYS A 43 32.32 24.10 -8.47
CA LYS A 43 33.16 23.19 -7.66
C LYS A 43 32.32 22.10 -7.01
N PHE A 44 31.20 21.73 -7.62
CA PHE A 44 30.31 20.70 -7.07
C PHE A 44 31.06 19.39 -6.83
N SER A 45 30.89 18.79 -5.65
CA SER A 45 31.49 17.51 -5.27
C SER A 45 30.45 16.76 -4.44
N ILE A 46 29.97 15.63 -4.94
CA ILE A 46 29.03 14.83 -4.17
C ILE A 46 29.68 14.22 -2.93
N GLN A 47 31.00 13.99 -2.95
CA GLN A 47 31.77 13.58 -1.79
C GLN A 47 31.78 14.65 -0.70
N ASP A 48 31.79 15.93 -1.06
CA ASP A 48 31.72 17.04 -0.08
C ASP A 48 30.32 17.13 0.55
N ILE A 49 29.28 16.71 -0.19
CA ILE A 49 27.91 16.62 0.33
C ILE A 49 27.82 15.42 1.26
N ILE A 50 28.27 14.25 0.81
CA ILE A 50 28.23 13.00 1.59
C ILE A 50 29.08 13.09 2.87
N SER A 51 30.22 13.77 2.84
CA SER A 51 31.08 13.92 4.04
C SER A 51 30.49 14.85 5.11
N LYS A 52 29.64 15.80 4.72
CA LYS A 52 28.89 16.66 5.66
C LYS A 52 27.70 15.95 6.28
N ILE A 53 27.31 14.82 5.71
CA ILE A 53 26.23 14.01 6.21
C ILE A 53 26.79 13.12 7.33
N ASP A 54 26.17 13.18 8.52
CA ASP A 54 26.59 12.36 9.65
C ASP A 54 26.28 10.88 9.37
N TYR A 55 27.30 10.15 8.90
CA TYR A 55 27.19 8.74 8.59
C TYR A 55 26.78 7.89 9.80
N LYS A 56 27.03 8.32 11.05
CA LYS A 56 26.57 7.55 12.22
C LYS A 56 25.07 7.69 12.41
N ILE A 57 24.53 8.91 12.23
CA ILE A 57 23.09 9.15 12.28
C ILE A 57 22.40 8.43 11.11
N LEU A 58 23.00 8.45 9.92
CA LEU A 58 22.43 7.79 8.75
C LEU A 58 22.60 6.29 8.76
N ALA A 59 23.74 5.74 9.14
CA ALA A 59 23.93 4.30 9.26
C ALA A 59 23.05 3.75 10.38
N GLY A 60 22.97 4.43 11.54
CA GLY A 60 22.03 4.07 12.60
C GLY A 60 20.58 4.16 12.14
N GLY A 61 20.22 5.23 11.43
CA GLY A 61 18.90 5.45 10.85
C GLY A 61 18.53 4.41 9.80
N VAL A 62 19.38 4.19 8.80
CA VAL A 62 19.20 3.20 7.73
C VAL A 62 19.18 1.79 8.29
N PHE A 63 20.03 1.45 9.25
CA PHE A 63 20.03 0.12 9.87
C PHE A 63 18.74 -0.11 10.66
N THR A 64 18.32 0.87 11.47
CA THR A 64 17.03 0.81 12.19
C THR A 64 15.85 0.75 11.22
N SER A 65 15.85 1.57 10.16
CA SER A 65 14.83 1.56 9.12
C SER A 65 14.82 0.25 8.35
N THR A 66 15.97 -0.34 8.03
CA THR A 66 16.08 -1.63 7.33
C THR A 66 15.55 -2.75 8.21
N PHE A 67 15.90 -2.75 9.50
CA PHE A 67 15.39 -3.72 10.47
C PHE A 67 13.88 -3.57 10.66
N ASN A 68 13.38 -2.34 10.73
CA ASN A 68 11.96 -2.04 10.78
C ASN A 68 11.26 -2.48 9.49
N VAL A 69 11.85 -2.26 8.30
CA VAL A 69 11.30 -2.71 7.01
C VAL A 69 11.24 -4.24 6.96
N MET A 70 12.30 -4.92 7.40
CA MET A 70 12.36 -6.38 7.44
C MET A 70 11.32 -6.95 8.44
N GLY A 71 11.26 -6.37 9.64
CA GLY A 71 10.23 -6.71 10.65
C GLY A 71 8.83 -6.44 10.13
N ASN A 72 8.65 -5.35 9.38
CA ASN A 72 7.39 -5.00 8.76
C ASN A 72 6.99 -5.97 7.64
N LEU A 73 7.93 -6.39 6.80
CA LEU A 73 7.69 -7.41 5.77
C LEU A 73 7.32 -8.77 6.38
N LEU A 74 8.02 -9.18 7.44
CA LEU A 74 7.70 -10.39 8.20
C LEU A 74 6.33 -10.28 8.85
N PHE A 75 6.01 -9.14 9.45
CA PHE A 75 4.69 -8.88 10.01
C PHE A 75 3.62 -8.90 8.92
N LEU A 76 3.87 -8.36 7.73
CA LEU A 76 2.93 -8.38 6.62
C LEU A 76 2.69 -9.81 6.13
N LEU A 77 3.74 -10.60 5.95
CA LEU A 77 3.62 -12.02 5.59
C LEU A 77 2.86 -12.80 6.66
N PHE A 78 3.20 -12.59 7.93
CA PHE A 78 2.50 -13.20 9.05
C PHE A 78 1.03 -12.78 9.09
N PHE A 79 0.75 -11.48 8.99
CA PHE A 79 -0.60 -10.93 8.97
C PHE A 79 -1.39 -11.43 7.77
N PHE A 80 -0.77 -11.54 6.60
CA PHE A 80 -1.39 -12.10 5.40
C PHE A 80 -1.75 -13.57 5.61
N ILE A 81 -0.80 -14.38 6.07
CA ILE A 81 -1.05 -15.78 6.41
C ILE A 81 -2.14 -15.89 7.48
N PHE A 82 -2.11 -15.04 8.50
CA PHE A 82 -3.11 -14.99 9.56
C PHE A 82 -4.51 -14.58 9.05
N VAL A 83 -4.61 -13.60 8.15
CA VAL A 83 -5.89 -13.18 7.55
C VAL A 83 -6.43 -14.26 6.60
N VAL A 84 -5.56 -14.88 5.80
CA VAL A 84 -5.92 -15.94 4.85
C VAL A 84 -6.30 -17.23 5.58
N THR A 85 -5.60 -17.58 6.66
CA THR A 85 -5.74 -18.87 7.36
C THR A 85 -6.68 -18.77 8.57
N GLY A 86 -6.72 -17.61 9.25
CA GLY A 86 -7.38 -17.41 10.54
C GLY A 86 -8.78 -16.79 10.49
N HIS A 87 -9.31 -16.49 9.30
CA HIS A 87 -10.62 -15.82 9.13
C HIS A 87 -11.75 -16.51 9.91
N LYS A 88 -11.77 -17.85 9.94
CA LYS A 88 -12.79 -18.64 10.67
C LYS A 88 -12.73 -18.43 12.18
N ASN A 89 -11.54 -18.38 12.75
CA ASN A 89 -11.35 -18.21 14.21
C ASN A 89 -11.72 -16.79 14.65
N ILE A 90 -11.38 -15.77 13.83
CA ILE A 90 -11.75 -14.38 14.09
C ILE A 90 -13.27 -14.20 14.00
N TYR A 91 -13.89 -14.80 12.98
CA TYR A 91 -15.34 -14.81 12.80
C TYR A 91 -16.05 -15.40 14.03
N GLU A 92 -15.66 -16.59 14.49
CA GLU A 92 -16.27 -17.23 15.67
C GLU A 92 -16.07 -16.41 16.96
N ALA A 93 -14.90 -15.79 17.14
CA ALA A 93 -14.64 -14.91 18.28
C ALA A 93 -15.53 -13.65 18.25
N PHE A 94 -15.72 -13.04 17.08
CA PHE A 94 -16.58 -11.85 16.91
C PHE A 94 -18.06 -12.18 17.06
N LYS A 95 -18.51 -13.30 16.48
CA LYS A 95 -19.85 -13.88 16.65
C LYS A 95 -20.18 -14.04 18.13
N LYS A 96 -19.28 -14.67 18.89
CA LYS A 96 -19.44 -14.89 20.33
C LYS A 96 -19.53 -13.58 21.13
N ARG A 97 -18.87 -12.51 20.68
CA ARG A 97 -18.79 -11.24 21.43
C ARG A 97 -19.88 -10.23 21.06
N PHE A 98 -20.31 -10.15 19.81
CA PHE A 98 -21.30 -9.16 19.36
C PHE A 98 -22.72 -9.71 19.34
N VAL A 99 -22.91 -10.95 18.87
CA VAL A 99 -24.25 -11.54 18.77
C VAL A 99 -24.69 -12.01 20.16
N LEU A 100 -23.91 -12.88 20.82
CA LEU A 100 -24.34 -13.45 22.10
C LEU A 100 -24.36 -12.44 23.26
N ARG A 101 -23.60 -11.35 23.19
CA ARG A 101 -23.46 -10.39 24.31
C ARG A 101 -24.41 -9.20 24.20
N ARG A 102 -24.82 -8.80 22.99
CA ARG A 102 -25.71 -7.65 22.76
C ARG A 102 -27.17 -8.08 22.56
N VAL A 103 -27.40 -9.16 21.82
CA VAL A 103 -28.74 -9.63 21.47
C VAL A 103 -29.37 -10.39 22.64
N ARG A 104 -28.62 -11.27 23.30
CA ARG A 104 -29.12 -12.12 24.41
C ARG A 104 -29.70 -11.37 25.63
N PRO A 105 -29.11 -10.26 26.13
CA PRO A 105 -29.68 -9.52 27.25
C PRO A 105 -30.88 -8.63 26.89
N GLU A 106 -30.89 -8.00 25.71
CA GLU A 106 -32.06 -7.26 25.17
C GLU A 106 -33.25 -8.22 25.03
N LEU A 107 -33.02 -9.39 24.45
CA LEU A 107 -34.03 -10.44 24.31
C LEU A 107 -34.52 -10.99 25.65
N LYS A 108 -33.63 -11.16 26.65
CA LYS A 108 -34.04 -11.52 28.00
C LYS A 108 -34.93 -10.46 28.65
N LYS A 109 -34.65 -9.17 28.42
CA LYS A 109 -35.50 -8.06 28.91
C LYS A 109 -36.86 -8.06 28.23
N ILE A 110 -36.92 -8.23 26.91
CA ILE A 110 -38.18 -8.28 26.15
C ILE A 110 -39.02 -9.50 26.57
N LYS A 111 -38.40 -10.69 26.69
CA LYS A 111 -39.06 -11.90 27.20
C LYS A 111 -39.62 -11.67 28.61
N LYS A 112 -38.83 -11.11 29.52
CA LYS A 112 -39.30 -10.79 30.89
C LYS A 112 -40.48 -9.81 30.89
N HIS A 113 -40.44 -8.76 30.05
CA HIS A 113 -41.51 -7.76 29.98
C HIS A 113 -42.82 -8.30 29.36
N TYR A 114 -42.72 -9.27 28.44
CA TYR A 114 -43.89 -9.97 27.89
C TYR A 114 -44.48 -10.98 28.90
N GLN A 115 -43.62 -11.74 29.59
CA GLN A 115 -44.02 -12.72 30.60
C GLN A 115 -44.69 -12.08 31.83
N GLU A 116 -44.36 -10.83 32.16
CA GLU A 116 -45.03 -10.07 33.24
C GLU A 116 -46.42 -9.53 32.87
N LYS A 117 -46.75 -9.40 31.57
CA LYS A 117 -47.97 -8.73 31.11
C LYS A 117 -49.05 -9.66 30.56
N VAL A 118 -48.75 -10.94 30.29
CA VAL A 118 -49.68 -11.88 29.64
C VAL A 118 -49.54 -13.28 30.26
N PRO A 119 -50.62 -13.97 30.67
CA PRO A 119 -50.56 -15.38 31.07
C PRO A 119 -50.18 -16.24 29.86
N ILE A 120 -49.09 -17.00 29.98
CA ILE A 120 -48.38 -17.57 28.84
C ILE A 120 -48.95 -18.95 28.47
N ASN A 121 -49.48 -19.09 27.27
CA ASN A 121 -49.79 -20.38 26.64
C ASN A 121 -48.50 -20.95 26.01
N GLN A 122 -48.32 -22.27 25.97
CA GLN A 122 -47.13 -22.91 25.38
C GLN A 122 -46.88 -22.47 23.93
N ASP A 123 -47.93 -22.30 23.12
CA ASP A 123 -47.84 -21.84 21.72
C ASP A 123 -47.26 -20.41 21.57
N GLN A 124 -47.61 -19.49 22.47
CA GLN A 124 -47.10 -18.11 22.42
C GLN A 124 -45.61 -18.03 22.80
N THR A 125 -45.16 -18.94 23.68
CA THR A 125 -43.73 -19.05 24.04
C THR A 125 -42.91 -19.58 22.87
N GLN A 126 -43.43 -20.62 22.19
CA GLN A 126 -42.77 -21.20 21.01
C GLN A 126 -42.67 -20.19 19.85
N SER A 127 -43.75 -19.49 19.50
CA SER A 127 -43.73 -18.46 18.45
C SER A 127 -42.74 -17.31 18.76
N PHE A 128 -42.60 -16.93 20.03
CA PHE A 128 -41.62 -15.91 20.44
C PHE A 128 -40.19 -16.42 20.35
N ASP A 129 -39.92 -17.66 20.82
CA ASP A 129 -38.59 -18.28 20.74
C ASP A 129 -38.19 -18.55 19.27
N GLU A 130 -39.13 -18.83 18.36
CA GLU A 130 -38.91 -18.94 16.92
C GLU A 130 -38.53 -17.60 16.26
N LYS A 131 -39.29 -16.52 16.53
CA LYS A 131 -38.96 -15.16 16.05
C LYS A 131 -37.59 -14.68 16.55
N LEU A 132 -37.25 -15.09 17.77
CA LEU A 132 -36.00 -14.74 18.45
C LEU A 132 -34.80 -15.47 17.86
N GLU A 133 -34.92 -16.76 17.56
CA GLU A 133 -33.88 -17.50 16.83
C GLU A 133 -33.78 -17.02 15.37
N HIS A 134 -34.88 -16.62 14.73
CA HIS A 134 -34.85 -16.02 13.40
C HIS A 134 -34.09 -14.68 13.37
N GLU A 135 -34.38 -13.73 14.28
CA GLU A 135 -33.71 -12.42 14.34
C GLU A 135 -32.21 -12.54 14.70
N LYS A 136 -31.87 -13.52 15.55
CA LYS A 136 -30.48 -13.86 15.89
C LYS A 136 -29.75 -14.47 14.69
N SER A 137 -30.36 -15.43 14.02
CA SER A 137 -29.81 -16.07 12.82
C SER A 137 -29.59 -15.05 11.69
N GLU A 138 -30.54 -14.14 11.49
CA GLU A 138 -30.43 -13.08 10.48
C GLU A 138 -29.26 -12.11 10.76
N LYS A 139 -29.06 -11.71 12.02
CA LYS A 139 -27.89 -10.90 12.43
C LYS A 139 -26.57 -11.66 12.33
N GLU A 140 -26.56 -12.97 12.61
CA GLU A 140 -25.38 -13.84 12.42
C GLU A 140 -24.99 -13.96 10.94
N LEU A 141 -25.99 -14.16 10.08
CA LEU A 141 -25.81 -14.23 8.63
C LEU A 141 -25.30 -12.91 8.06
N GLN A 142 -25.91 -11.77 8.43
CA GLN A 142 -25.45 -10.44 8.02
C GLN A 142 -24.00 -10.16 8.44
N LEU A 143 -23.62 -10.56 9.66
CA LEU A 143 -22.25 -10.40 10.16
C LEU A 143 -21.27 -11.29 9.38
N SER A 144 -21.63 -12.55 9.14
CA SER A 144 -20.83 -13.50 8.35
C SER A 144 -20.61 -13.02 6.93
N ASP A 145 -21.67 -12.56 6.27
CA ASP A 145 -21.61 -12.03 4.92
C ASP A 145 -20.73 -10.79 4.84
N THR A 146 -20.84 -9.90 5.82
CA THR A 146 -20.00 -8.69 5.89
C THR A 146 -18.52 -9.04 6.07
N PHE A 147 -18.19 -9.95 6.99
CA PHE A 147 -16.82 -10.42 7.20
C PHE A 147 -16.26 -11.12 5.96
N ASN A 148 -17.02 -12.02 5.34
CA ASN A 148 -16.61 -12.73 4.13
C ASN A 148 -16.37 -11.75 2.97
N LYS A 149 -17.22 -10.72 2.82
CA LYS A 149 -17.03 -9.65 1.84
C LYS A 149 -15.75 -8.86 2.09
N ILE A 150 -15.45 -8.52 3.35
CA ILE A 150 -14.23 -7.79 3.72
C ILE A 150 -13.00 -8.65 3.43
N THR A 151 -12.95 -9.89 3.91
CA THR A 151 -11.81 -10.79 3.69
C THR A 151 -11.55 -11.02 2.21
N LYS A 152 -12.59 -11.28 1.42
CA LYS A 152 -12.47 -11.49 -0.02
C LYS A 152 -11.97 -10.23 -0.74
N GLN A 153 -12.41 -9.04 -0.33
CA GLN A 153 -11.92 -7.77 -0.88
C GLN A 153 -10.45 -7.53 -0.56
N ILE A 154 -10.02 -7.74 0.70
CA ILE A 154 -8.60 -7.59 1.08
C ILE A 154 -7.73 -8.57 0.29
N GLN A 155 -8.14 -9.84 0.22
CA GLN A 155 -7.40 -10.87 -0.51
C GLN A 155 -7.29 -10.52 -2.00
N HIS A 156 -8.39 -10.13 -2.63
CA HIS A 156 -8.39 -9.74 -4.04
C HIS A 156 -7.49 -8.53 -4.28
N TYR A 157 -7.58 -7.49 -3.44
CA TYR A 157 -6.73 -6.30 -3.53
C TYR A 157 -5.25 -6.66 -3.40
N LEU A 158 -4.87 -7.46 -2.40
CA LEU A 158 -3.47 -7.82 -2.16
C LEU A 158 -2.89 -8.65 -3.31
N ILE A 159 -3.65 -9.65 -3.79
CA ILE A 159 -3.22 -10.48 -4.94
C ILE A 159 -3.08 -9.59 -6.18
N ALA A 160 -4.09 -8.78 -6.49
CA ALA A 160 -4.05 -7.85 -7.61
C ALA A 160 -2.84 -6.91 -7.52
N LYS A 161 -2.61 -6.28 -6.37
CA LYS A 161 -1.53 -5.32 -6.19
C LYS A 161 -0.15 -5.97 -6.34
N ILE A 162 0.05 -7.16 -5.78
CA ILE A 162 1.30 -7.93 -5.95
C ILE A 162 1.51 -8.26 -7.43
N SER A 163 0.48 -8.76 -8.12
CA SER A 163 0.57 -9.13 -9.54
C SER A 163 0.85 -7.93 -10.45
N ILE A 164 0.16 -6.81 -10.25
CA ILE A 164 0.36 -5.57 -11.01
C ILE A 164 1.78 -5.04 -10.79
N ASN A 165 2.22 -4.95 -9.53
CA ASN A 165 3.53 -4.41 -9.21
C ASN A 165 4.65 -5.31 -9.74
N LEU A 166 4.45 -6.63 -9.69
CA LEU A 166 5.43 -7.60 -10.23
C LEU A 166 5.54 -7.45 -11.75
N ALA A 167 4.41 -7.35 -12.44
CA ALA A 167 4.39 -7.08 -13.88
C ALA A 167 5.07 -5.75 -14.21
N ALA A 168 4.79 -4.68 -13.46
CA ALA A 168 5.43 -3.38 -13.64
C ALA A 168 6.95 -3.47 -13.45
N GLY A 169 7.41 -4.13 -12.38
CA GLY A 169 8.83 -4.32 -12.11
C GLY A 169 9.54 -5.12 -13.20
N VAL A 170 8.92 -6.18 -13.71
CA VAL A 170 9.46 -6.97 -14.82
C VAL A 170 9.53 -6.14 -16.10
N VAL A 171 8.46 -5.42 -16.45
CA VAL A 171 8.41 -4.61 -17.68
C VAL A 171 9.42 -3.47 -17.64
N VAL A 172 9.53 -2.76 -16.51
CA VAL A 172 10.54 -1.70 -16.32
C VAL A 172 11.94 -2.28 -16.32
N GLY A 173 12.16 -3.43 -15.67
CA GLY A 173 13.46 -4.11 -15.68
C GLY A 173 13.90 -4.55 -17.08
N ILE A 174 12.99 -5.13 -17.87
CA ILE A 174 13.23 -5.48 -19.27
C ILE A 174 13.52 -4.23 -20.09
N THR A 175 12.73 -3.17 -19.90
CA THR A 175 12.92 -1.90 -20.61
C THR A 175 14.29 -1.31 -20.31
N ALA A 176 14.68 -1.25 -19.03
CA ALA A 176 16.00 -0.79 -18.61
C ALA A 176 17.11 -1.63 -19.24
N TYR A 177 16.96 -2.96 -19.29
CA TYR A 177 17.91 -3.84 -19.95
C TYR A 177 18.03 -3.58 -21.45
N LEU A 178 16.90 -3.37 -22.15
CA LEU A 178 16.87 -3.07 -23.58
C LEU A 178 17.53 -1.73 -23.92
N PHE A 179 17.43 -0.74 -23.02
CA PHE A 179 18.15 0.53 -23.14
C PHE A 179 19.65 0.41 -22.79
N GLY A 180 20.10 -0.75 -22.31
CA GLY A 180 21.48 -0.95 -21.86
C GLY A 180 21.79 -0.27 -20.53
N LEU A 181 20.78 0.00 -19.70
CA LEU A 181 21.00 0.54 -18.36
C LEU A 181 21.67 -0.50 -17.47
N ASP A 182 22.67 -0.05 -16.73
CA ASP A 182 23.26 -0.86 -15.68
C ASP A 182 22.21 -1.14 -14.60
N PHE A 183 22.38 -2.25 -13.89
CA PHE A 183 21.50 -2.63 -12.76
C PHE A 183 20.00 -2.73 -13.13
N ALA A 184 19.67 -3.03 -14.38
CA ALA A 184 18.29 -3.16 -14.87
C ALA A 184 17.40 -4.03 -13.96
N LEU A 185 17.96 -5.12 -13.40
CA LEU A 185 17.27 -5.98 -12.43
C LEU A 185 16.96 -5.27 -11.11
N ILE A 186 17.90 -4.49 -10.57
CA ILE A 186 17.69 -3.71 -9.35
C ILE A 186 16.63 -2.64 -9.60
N LEU A 187 16.67 -1.96 -10.74
CA LEU A 187 15.66 -0.97 -11.12
C LEU A 187 14.26 -1.59 -11.24
N GLY A 188 14.15 -2.79 -11.83
CA GLY A 188 12.90 -3.55 -11.87
C GLY A 188 12.42 -3.98 -10.48
N LEU A 189 13.33 -4.44 -9.62
CA LEU A 189 13.03 -4.79 -8.23
C LEU A 189 12.55 -3.58 -7.43
N PHE A 190 13.21 -2.44 -7.56
CA PHE A 190 12.80 -1.18 -6.92
C PHE A 190 11.46 -0.71 -7.43
N THR A 191 11.18 -0.85 -8.72
CA THR A 191 9.85 -0.57 -9.28
C THR A 191 8.78 -1.45 -8.63
N PHE A 192 9.03 -2.76 -8.53
CA PHE A 192 8.14 -3.68 -7.83
C PHE A 192 7.88 -3.26 -6.37
N LEU A 193 8.93 -2.92 -5.62
CA LEU A 193 8.84 -2.58 -4.21
C LEU A 193 8.20 -1.20 -3.97
N PHE A 194 8.59 -0.17 -4.72
CA PHE A 194 8.11 1.18 -4.50
C PHE A 194 6.66 1.36 -4.94
N ASN A 195 6.22 0.68 -6.02
CA ASN A 195 4.84 0.79 -6.51
C ASN A 195 3.77 0.28 -5.51
N PHE A 196 4.15 -0.30 -4.37
CA PHE A 196 3.22 -0.55 -3.26
C PHE A 196 2.75 0.73 -2.56
N ILE A 197 3.50 1.82 -2.65
CA ILE A 197 3.15 3.13 -2.10
C ILE A 197 2.39 3.91 -3.19
N PRO A 198 1.09 4.18 -3.01
CA PRO A 198 0.29 4.90 -4.01
C PRO A 198 0.89 6.27 -4.35
N THR A 199 0.90 6.63 -5.64
CA THR A 199 1.37 7.91 -6.20
C THR A 199 2.87 8.18 -6.06
N ILE A 200 3.43 8.07 -4.85
CA ILE A 200 4.84 8.34 -4.53
C ILE A 200 5.74 7.25 -5.12
N GLY A 201 5.30 5.99 -5.02
CA GLY A 201 6.06 4.84 -5.50
C GLY A 201 6.40 4.91 -6.97
N SER A 202 5.39 5.26 -7.78
CA SER A 202 5.54 5.40 -9.22
C SER A 202 6.52 6.50 -9.62
N ALA A 203 6.55 7.60 -8.87
CA ALA A 203 7.49 8.70 -9.10
C ALA A 203 8.93 8.26 -8.83
N ILE A 204 9.18 7.58 -7.71
CA ILE A 204 10.52 7.07 -7.36
C ILE A 204 11.00 6.05 -8.40
N ALA A 205 10.11 5.14 -8.81
CA ALA A 205 10.38 4.13 -9.81
C ALA A 205 10.67 4.70 -11.22
N LEU A 206 10.24 5.93 -11.51
CA LEU A 206 10.64 6.67 -12.72
C LEU A 206 11.96 7.43 -12.52
N ILE A 207 12.10 8.15 -11.41
CA ILE A 207 13.25 9.02 -11.15
C ILE A 207 14.56 8.22 -11.11
N LEU A 208 14.56 7.04 -10.50
CA LEU A 208 15.80 6.25 -10.34
C LEU A 208 16.40 5.81 -11.70
N PRO A 209 15.67 5.14 -12.61
CA PRO A 209 16.19 4.81 -13.94
C PRO A 209 16.60 6.04 -14.75
N VAL A 210 15.84 7.14 -14.67
CA VAL A 210 16.13 8.37 -15.42
C VAL A 210 17.43 8.99 -14.95
N LEU A 211 17.61 9.11 -13.64
CA LEU A 211 18.85 9.63 -13.06
C LEU A 211 20.04 8.75 -13.41
N LEU A 212 19.89 7.41 -13.33
CA LEU A 212 20.95 6.49 -13.73
C LEU A 212 21.30 6.66 -15.21
N SER A 213 20.30 6.74 -16.09
CA SER A 213 20.53 6.91 -17.54
C SER A 213 21.30 8.19 -17.86
N LEU A 214 21.01 9.27 -17.12
CA LEU A 214 21.71 10.54 -17.27
C LEU A 214 23.18 10.39 -16.92
N ILE A 215 23.48 9.81 -15.76
CA ILE A 215 24.86 9.64 -15.31
C ILE A 215 25.60 8.60 -16.17
N GLN A 216 24.93 7.54 -16.60
CA GLN A 216 25.55 6.46 -17.37
C GLN A 216 25.93 6.91 -18.78
N PHE A 217 25.00 7.51 -19.51
CA PHE A 217 25.15 7.82 -20.94
C PHE A 217 25.68 9.22 -21.24
N ASP A 218 25.66 10.14 -20.27
CA ASP A 218 26.07 11.54 -20.45
C ASP A 218 25.38 12.23 -21.65
N SER A 219 24.14 11.81 -21.95
CA SER A 219 23.38 12.26 -23.12
C SER A 219 21.92 12.51 -22.78
N LEU A 220 21.53 13.78 -22.89
CA LEU A 220 20.16 14.22 -22.66
C LEU A 220 19.17 13.52 -23.60
N GLY A 221 19.57 13.22 -24.84
CA GLY A 221 18.71 12.52 -25.80
C GLY A 221 18.33 11.12 -25.33
N SER A 222 19.32 10.32 -24.87
CA SER A 222 19.05 9.00 -24.30
C SER A 222 18.28 9.08 -23.00
N THR A 223 18.58 10.05 -22.13
CA THR A 223 17.86 10.24 -20.86
C THR A 223 16.40 10.58 -21.09
N ILE A 224 16.11 11.48 -22.04
CA ILE A 224 14.73 11.84 -22.38
C ILE A 224 14.00 10.62 -22.96
N ALA A 225 14.64 9.83 -23.83
CA ALA A 225 14.05 8.60 -24.35
C ALA A 225 13.69 7.60 -23.23
N VAL A 226 14.62 7.36 -22.28
CA VAL A 226 14.37 6.52 -21.10
C VAL A 226 13.22 7.08 -20.26
N ALA A 227 13.24 8.38 -19.98
CA ALA A 227 12.21 9.05 -19.18
C ALA A 227 10.82 8.95 -19.82
N VAL A 228 10.73 9.15 -21.13
CA VAL A 228 9.46 9.06 -21.86
C VAL A 228 8.95 7.63 -21.87
N VAL A 229 9.79 6.64 -22.20
CA VAL A 229 9.34 5.25 -22.30
C VAL A 229 8.94 4.71 -20.92
N ILE A 230 9.78 4.86 -19.89
CA ILE A 230 9.45 4.41 -18.54
C ILE A 230 8.28 5.21 -17.97
N GLY A 231 8.19 6.51 -18.26
CA GLY A 231 7.07 7.35 -17.86
C GLY A 231 5.73 6.89 -18.45
N ILE A 232 5.72 6.53 -19.74
CA ILE A 232 4.53 5.96 -20.40
C ILE A 232 4.16 4.62 -19.76
N LEU A 233 5.12 3.74 -19.52
CA LEU A 233 4.88 2.45 -18.87
C LEU A 233 4.27 2.64 -17.47
N GLN A 234 4.86 3.49 -16.64
CA GLN A 234 4.35 3.78 -15.30
C GLN A 234 2.95 4.38 -15.34
N THR A 235 2.71 5.32 -16.27
CA THR A 235 1.37 5.90 -16.50
C THR A 235 0.36 4.83 -16.91
N LEU A 236 0.74 3.91 -17.80
CA LEU A 236 -0.11 2.80 -18.24
C LEU A 236 -0.44 1.86 -17.07
N PHE A 237 0.56 1.49 -16.27
CA PHE A 237 0.35 0.64 -15.10
C PHE A 237 -0.59 1.29 -14.09
N PHE A 238 -0.38 2.57 -13.76
CA PHE A 238 -1.11 3.25 -12.70
C PHE A 238 -2.51 3.71 -13.13
N ASN A 239 -2.67 4.20 -14.36
CA ASN A 239 -3.94 4.78 -14.82
C ASN A 239 -4.82 3.81 -15.61
N VAL A 240 -4.27 2.71 -16.15
CA VAL A 240 -5.02 1.77 -17.00
C VAL A 240 -5.04 0.37 -16.40
N ILE A 241 -3.87 -0.24 -16.18
CA ILE A 241 -3.78 -1.65 -15.76
C ILE A 241 -4.32 -1.81 -14.33
N GLU A 242 -3.92 -0.94 -13.41
CA GLU A 242 -4.34 -1.02 -12.01
C GLU A 242 -5.87 -0.90 -11.85
N PRO A 243 -6.55 0.10 -12.44
CA PRO A 243 -8.01 0.15 -12.44
C PRO A 243 -8.67 -1.04 -13.14
N MET A 244 -8.10 -1.52 -14.25
CA MET A 244 -8.67 -2.65 -15.01
C MET A 244 -8.63 -3.96 -14.21
N VAL A 245 -7.54 -4.21 -13.47
CA VAL A 245 -7.36 -5.42 -12.66
C VAL A 245 -8.10 -5.32 -11.33
N MET A 246 -8.11 -4.13 -10.70
CA MET A 246 -8.82 -3.93 -9.43
C MET A 246 -10.34 -3.80 -9.61
N GLY A 247 -10.83 -3.59 -10.83
CA GLY A 247 -12.26 -3.55 -11.15
C GLY A 247 -12.95 -2.26 -10.68
N LYS A 248 -14.23 -2.35 -10.28
CA LYS A 248 -14.97 -1.18 -9.76
C LYS A 248 -14.14 -0.55 -8.65
N ARG A 249 -13.78 0.73 -8.84
CA ARG A 249 -13.10 1.55 -7.84
C ARG A 249 -13.83 1.34 -6.51
N LEU A 250 -13.11 1.39 -5.40
CA LEU A 250 -13.71 1.35 -4.06
C LEU A 250 -14.62 2.59 -3.78
N ASN A 251 -14.98 3.35 -4.83
CA ASN A 251 -15.58 4.67 -4.86
C ASN A 251 -14.94 5.56 -3.79
N LEU A 252 -13.62 5.50 -3.65
CA LEU A 252 -12.90 6.29 -2.67
C LEU A 252 -12.33 7.52 -3.36
N ASN A 253 -12.65 8.69 -2.84
CA ASN A 253 -12.06 9.94 -3.28
C ASN A 253 -10.50 9.84 -3.21
N PRO A 254 -9.76 10.20 -4.28
CA PRO A 254 -8.29 10.15 -4.29
C PRO A 254 -7.63 10.93 -3.14
N LEU A 255 -8.24 12.04 -2.70
CA LEU A 255 -7.75 12.80 -1.54
C LEU A 255 -7.85 11.99 -0.25
N VAL A 256 -8.91 11.20 -0.10
CA VAL A 256 -9.11 10.33 1.06
C VAL A 256 -8.11 9.18 1.05
N ILE A 257 -7.75 8.66 -0.12
CA ILE A 257 -6.66 7.69 -0.25
C ILE A 257 -5.33 8.31 0.18
N LEU A 258 -5.02 9.53 -0.24
CA LEU A 258 -3.78 10.21 0.14
C LEU A 258 -3.71 10.42 1.66
N ILE A 259 -4.79 10.93 2.26
CA ILE A 259 -4.89 11.12 3.72
C ILE A 259 -4.77 9.78 4.44
N ALA A 260 -5.44 8.74 3.95
CA ALA A 260 -5.35 7.41 4.51
C ALA A 260 -3.92 6.87 4.49
N VAL A 261 -3.19 7.03 3.38
CA VAL A 261 -1.77 6.61 3.29
C VAL A 261 -0.93 7.31 4.36
N LEU A 262 -1.16 8.60 4.62
CA LEU A 262 -0.46 9.33 5.68
C LEU A 262 -0.84 8.82 7.08
N ILE A 263 -2.14 8.65 7.36
CA ILE A 263 -2.62 8.17 8.66
C ILE A 263 -2.11 6.76 8.95
N TRP A 264 -2.34 5.82 8.03
CA TRP A 264 -1.92 4.44 8.21
C TRP A 264 -0.39 4.31 8.17
N GLY A 265 0.27 5.12 7.33
CA GLY A 265 1.72 5.24 7.29
C GLY A 265 2.31 5.70 8.63
N TYR A 266 1.65 6.62 9.32
CA TYR A 266 2.06 7.04 10.66
C TYR A 266 1.89 5.92 11.70
N ILE A 267 0.80 5.13 11.61
CA ILE A 267 0.49 4.09 12.60
C ILE A 267 1.39 2.85 12.43
N TRP A 268 1.56 2.35 11.20
CA TRP A 268 2.23 1.07 10.92
C TRP A 268 3.36 1.17 9.88
N GLY A 269 3.81 2.38 9.52
CA GLY A 269 4.84 2.57 8.52
C GLY A 269 4.42 2.09 7.13
N ILE A 270 5.35 1.47 6.40
CA ILE A 270 5.14 1.02 5.01
C ILE A 270 3.97 0.03 4.88
N ILE A 271 3.75 -0.82 5.89
CA ILE A 271 2.62 -1.76 5.89
C ILE A 271 1.29 -1.00 5.91
N GLY A 272 1.21 0.03 6.76
CA GLY A 272 0.03 0.86 6.84
C GLY A 272 -0.25 1.58 5.53
N MET A 273 0.80 2.09 4.86
CA MET A 273 0.66 2.68 3.53
C MET A 273 0.13 1.69 2.49
N LEU A 274 0.61 0.44 2.49
CA LEU A 274 0.16 -0.61 1.58
C LEU A 274 -1.30 -1.02 1.83
N LEU A 275 -1.69 -1.14 3.11
CA LEU A 275 -3.04 -1.51 3.53
C LEU A 275 -4.00 -0.30 3.61
N ALA A 276 -3.54 0.92 3.32
CA ALA A 276 -4.33 2.12 3.51
C ALA A 276 -5.64 2.07 2.73
N VAL A 277 -5.59 1.66 1.45
CA VAL A 277 -6.76 1.55 0.57
C VAL A 277 -7.79 0.55 1.09
N PRO A 278 -7.46 -0.74 1.34
CA PRO A 278 -8.45 -1.70 1.83
C PRO A 278 -8.95 -1.37 3.24
N LEU A 279 -8.10 -0.89 4.15
CA LEU A 279 -8.54 -0.50 5.50
C LEU A 279 -9.53 0.67 5.45
N THR A 280 -9.26 1.65 4.59
CA THR A 280 -10.15 2.81 4.42
C THR A 280 -11.46 2.43 3.74
N ALA A 281 -11.44 1.50 2.80
CA ALA A 281 -12.67 0.94 2.22
C ALA A 281 -13.52 0.21 3.26
N ILE A 282 -12.90 -0.56 4.16
CA ILE A 282 -13.63 -1.23 5.26
C ILE A 282 -14.28 -0.20 6.17
N ILE A 283 -13.55 0.85 6.55
CA ILE A 283 -14.10 1.96 7.33
C ILE A 283 -15.29 2.58 6.60
N LYS A 284 -15.15 2.87 5.30
CA LYS A 284 -16.24 3.41 4.49
C LYS A 284 -17.48 2.50 4.50
N ILE A 285 -17.31 1.19 4.29
CA ILE A 285 -18.41 0.22 4.33
C ILE A 285 -19.11 0.22 5.70
N ILE A 286 -18.35 0.31 6.79
CA ILE A 286 -18.94 0.37 8.13
C ILE A 286 -19.73 1.67 8.32
N ILE A 287 -19.18 2.79 7.88
CA ILE A 287 -19.81 4.12 7.97
C ILE A 287 -21.09 4.17 7.11
N SER A 288 -21.07 3.62 5.89
CA SER A 288 -22.21 3.64 4.96
C SER A 288 -23.41 2.83 5.46
N ASN A 289 -23.19 1.86 6.35
CA ASN A 289 -24.27 1.08 6.98
C ASN A 289 -24.85 1.74 8.24
N SER A 290 -24.38 2.94 8.62
CA SER A 290 -24.83 3.64 9.81
C SER A 290 -25.97 4.62 9.52
N LYS A 291 -26.93 4.73 10.45
CA LYS A 291 -28.07 5.67 10.36
C LYS A 291 -27.76 7.08 10.90
N SER A 292 -26.54 7.35 11.35
CA SER A 292 -26.17 8.64 11.94
C SER A 292 -25.89 9.71 10.88
N LYS A 293 -26.46 10.90 11.04
CA LYS A 293 -26.25 12.04 10.11
C LYS A 293 -24.77 12.40 9.92
N ASN A 294 -23.98 12.37 10.99
CA ASN A 294 -22.54 12.68 10.92
C ASN A 294 -21.75 11.63 10.13
N LEU A 295 -22.19 10.37 10.19
CA LEU A 295 -21.54 9.26 9.48
C LEU A 295 -21.94 9.25 8.00
N ILE A 296 -23.17 9.63 7.68
CA ILE A 296 -23.60 9.83 6.29
C ILE A 296 -22.77 10.94 5.62
N PHE A 297 -22.61 12.09 6.29
CA PHE A 297 -21.76 13.18 5.78
C PHE A 297 -20.31 12.74 5.52
N LEU A 298 -19.72 11.94 6.43
CA LEU A 298 -18.38 11.38 6.22
C LEU A 298 -18.33 10.41 5.05
N ASN A 299 -19.35 9.56 4.87
CA ASN A 299 -19.45 8.68 3.71
C ASN A 299 -19.47 9.46 2.39
N ASP A 300 -20.17 10.60 2.37
CA ASP A 300 -20.30 11.43 1.18
C ASP A 300 -18.95 12.07 0.82
N ILE A 301 -18.22 12.61 1.80
CA ILE A 301 -16.83 13.09 1.58
C ILE A 301 -15.90 11.96 1.10
N MET A 302 -16.07 10.76 1.64
CA MET A 302 -15.27 9.59 1.27
C MET A 302 -15.63 9.03 -0.10
N SER A 303 -16.76 9.41 -0.67
CA SER A 303 -17.21 8.93 -1.97
C SER A 303 -16.64 9.77 -3.10
N GLU A 304 -16.26 9.09 -4.18
CA GLU A 304 -16.02 9.73 -5.46
C GLU A 304 -17.38 9.76 -6.18
N ASP A 305 -17.96 10.96 -6.35
CA ASP A 305 -19.22 11.19 -7.07
C ASP A 305 -19.06 10.97 -8.59
#